data_AF-A0A7W8K5X7-F1
#
_entry.id   AF-A0A7W8K5X7-F1
#
_cell.length_a   1.000
_cell.length_b   1.000
_cell.length_c   1.000
_cell.angle_alpha   90.00
_cell.angle_beta   90.00
_cell.angle_gamma   90.00
#
_symmetry.space_group_name_H-M   'P 1'
#
loop_
_entity.id
_entity.type
_entity.pdbx_description
1 polymer ?
#
loop_
_entity_poly.entity_id
_entity_poly.type
_entity_poly.pdbx_seq_one_letter_code
_entity_poly.pdbx_strand_id
1 'polypeptide(L)'
;MASNQGNEGNQGKGAGSSQKTEVHGAQKVPAKRGFAAMNEEQQREIASKGGQAAHQKGTAHEFDSEEARRAGQKGGEAVSRNREHMAEIGRKGGESRQSANRDNENRGGSASRSGSSEQSSKTGRQGSSKNDDKA
;
A
#
# COMPACT_ATOMS: atom_id res chain seq x y z
N MET A 1 -9.35 12.25 26.93
CA MET A 1 -9.35 13.61 26.33
C MET A 1 -7.91 13.94 25.96
N ALA A 2 -7.57 13.87 24.68
CA ALA A 2 -6.36 14.47 24.14
C ALA A 2 -6.62 14.75 22.65
N SER A 3 -6.60 16.03 22.35
CA SER A 3 -7.08 16.69 21.15
C SER A 3 -6.11 16.47 19.99
N ASN A 4 -6.61 16.02 18.83
CA ASN A 4 -5.81 16.04 17.60
C ASN A 4 -6.03 17.37 16.88
N GLN A 5 -5.07 18.26 17.09
CA GLN A 5 -4.98 19.62 16.58
C GLN A 5 -4.68 19.60 15.07
N GLY A 6 -5.33 20.48 14.33
CA GLY A 6 -5.33 20.49 12.86
C GLY A 6 -3.96 20.69 12.23
N ASN A 7 -3.82 20.18 11.01
CA ASN A 7 -2.76 20.56 10.08
C ASN A 7 -3.40 21.30 8.91
N GLU A 8 -3.39 22.62 9.01
CA GLU A 8 -3.85 23.58 8.02
C GLU A 8 -2.72 23.90 7.02
N GLY A 9 -3.09 24.07 5.75
CA GLY A 9 -2.44 25.08 4.90
C GLY A 9 -1.36 24.58 3.93
N ASN A 10 -1.79 24.03 2.79
CA ASN A 10 -1.01 24.15 1.55
C ASN A 10 -1.63 25.26 0.69
N GLN A 11 -1.16 26.50 0.88
CA GLN A 11 -1.57 27.66 0.08
C GLN A 11 -0.67 27.77 -1.16
N GLY A 12 -1.14 27.20 -2.27
CA GLY A 12 -0.63 27.47 -3.60
C GLY A 12 -1.06 28.88 -4.05
N LYS A 13 -0.09 29.79 -4.15
CA LYS A 13 -0.24 31.09 -4.80
C LYS A 13 -0.46 30.89 -6.30
N GLY A 14 -1.60 31.33 -6.80
CA GLY A 14 -1.89 31.45 -8.23
C GLY A 14 -2.53 32.80 -8.49
N ALA A 15 -1.69 33.81 -8.72
CA ALA A 15 -2.10 35.07 -9.31
C ALA A 15 -2.31 34.85 -10.81
N GLY A 16 -3.44 35.29 -11.37
CA GLY A 16 -3.56 35.43 -12.83
C GLY A 16 -4.97 35.38 -13.40
N SER A 17 -5.26 36.40 -14.20
CA SER A 17 -6.39 36.59 -15.13
C SER A 17 -7.72 36.98 -14.50
N SER A 18 -8.03 38.27 -14.39
CA SER A 18 -8.39 39.21 -15.47
C SER A 18 -9.71 38.85 -16.14
N GLN A 19 -10.66 39.75 -15.93
CA GLN A 19 -11.97 39.82 -16.55
C GLN A 19 -11.90 39.58 -18.06
N LYS A 20 -12.73 38.67 -18.56
CA LYS A 20 -13.18 38.68 -19.95
C LYS A 20 -14.64 38.24 -20.03
N THR A 21 -15.51 39.22 -20.24
CA THR A 21 -16.89 39.06 -20.68
C THR A 21 -16.89 38.48 -22.09
N GLU A 22 -17.38 37.26 -22.27
CA GLU A 22 -17.68 36.71 -23.59
C GLU A 22 -19.01 35.94 -23.58
N VAL A 23 -19.98 36.51 -24.27
CA VAL A 23 -21.27 35.93 -24.67
C VAL A 23 -21.01 34.80 -25.66
N HIS A 24 -21.18 33.55 -25.24
CA HIS A 24 -21.22 32.39 -26.15
C HIS A 24 -22.27 31.37 -25.69
N GLY A 25 -23.05 30.89 -26.66
CA GLY A 25 -24.33 30.19 -26.50
C GLY A 25 -24.32 29.00 -25.54
N ALA A 26 -25.49 28.76 -24.97
CA ALA A 26 -25.82 27.69 -24.04
C ALA A 26 -25.46 26.30 -24.61
N GLN A 27 -24.20 25.90 -24.47
CA GLN A 27 -23.78 24.52 -24.64
C GLN A 27 -24.29 23.75 -23.42
N LYS A 28 -25.44 23.12 -23.60
CA LYS A 28 -26.11 22.28 -22.60
C LYS A 28 -25.21 21.08 -22.30
N VAL A 29 -24.29 21.23 -21.33
CA VAL A 29 -23.56 20.10 -20.76
C VAL A 29 -24.62 19.06 -20.38
N PRO A 30 -24.57 17.83 -20.92
CA PRO A 30 -25.58 16.85 -20.59
C PRO A 30 -25.51 16.61 -19.09
N ALA A 31 -26.61 16.91 -18.40
CA ALA A 31 -26.72 16.65 -16.97
C ALA A 31 -26.35 15.20 -16.70
N LYS A 32 -25.55 14.96 -15.65
CA LYS A 32 -25.21 13.61 -15.20
C LYS A 32 -26.53 12.85 -15.00
N ARG A 33 -26.59 11.61 -15.51
CA ARG A 33 -27.78 10.74 -15.46
C ARG A 33 -27.39 9.37 -14.93
N GLY A 34 -28.37 8.64 -14.41
CA GLY A 34 -28.17 7.29 -13.87
C GLY A 34 -27.20 7.28 -12.69
N PHE A 35 -26.32 6.27 -12.63
CA PHE A 35 -25.34 6.11 -11.55
C PHE A 35 -24.43 7.33 -11.33
N ALA A 36 -24.11 8.07 -12.40
CA ALA A 36 -23.27 9.27 -12.29
C ALA A 36 -24.00 10.49 -11.69
N ALA A 37 -25.34 10.43 -11.59
CA ALA A 37 -26.16 11.47 -10.98
C ALA A 37 -26.46 11.21 -9.50
N MET A 38 -26.23 9.98 -9.02
CA MET A 38 -26.47 9.57 -7.63
C MET A 38 -25.35 10.07 -6.71
N ASN A 39 -25.60 10.07 -5.41
CA ASN A 39 -24.55 10.33 -4.43
C ASN A 39 -23.62 9.11 -4.28
N GLU A 40 -22.40 9.33 -3.78
CA GLU A 40 -21.38 8.29 -3.68
C GLU A 40 -21.79 7.14 -2.75
N GLU A 41 -22.54 7.46 -1.69
CA GLU A 41 -23.05 6.48 -0.74
C GLU A 41 -24.04 5.51 -1.40
N GLN A 42 -25.00 6.02 -2.17
CA GLN A 42 -25.94 5.20 -2.94
C GLN A 42 -25.21 4.36 -3.99
N GLN A 43 -24.21 4.94 -4.67
CA GLN A 43 -23.42 4.18 -5.64
C GLN A 43 -22.67 3.02 -4.98
N ARG A 44 -22.05 3.25 -3.82
CA ARG A 44 -21.38 2.20 -3.04
C ARG A 44 -22.35 1.14 -2.57
N GLU A 45 -23.52 1.54 -2.08
CA GLU A 45 -24.55 0.60 -1.62
C GLU A 45 -25.05 -0.28 -2.76
N ILE A 46 -25.32 0.30 -3.93
CA ILE A 46 -25.75 -0.45 -5.11
C ILE A 46 -24.63 -1.37 -5.61
N ALA A 47 -23.39 -0.91 -5.65
CA ALA A 47 -22.23 -1.74 -6.02
C ALA A 47 -22.05 -2.91 -5.05
N SER A 48 -22.17 -2.65 -3.74
CA SER A 48 -22.09 -3.68 -2.70
C SER A 48 -23.18 -4.74 -2.84
N LYS A 49 -24.44 -4.31 -2.98
CA LYS A 49 -25.58 -5.21 -3.22
C LYS A 49 -25.44 -5.98 -4.54
N GLY A 50 -24.92 -5.34 -5.58
CA GLY A 50 -24.66 -5.98 -6.88
C GLY A 50 -23.63 -7.09 -6.77
N GLY A 51 -22.53 -6.87 -6.05
CA GLY A 51 -21.51 -7.88 -5.77
C GLY A 51 -22.09 -9.05 -4.96
N GLN A 52 -22.80 -8.77 -3.87
CA GLN A 52 -23.45 -9.79 -3.06
C GLN A 52 -24.46 -10.63 -3.86
N ALA A 53 -25.28 -9.97 -4.69
CA ALA A 53 -26.24 -10.65 -5.54
C ALA A 53 -25.57 -11.53 -6.61
N ALA A 54 -24.45 -11.10 -7.17
CA ALA A 54 -23.70 -11.88 -8.17
C ALA A 54 -23.11 -13.17 -7.58
N HIS A 55 -22.61 -13.11 -6.34
CA HIS A 55 -22.18 -14.27 -5.56
C HIS A 55 -23.34 -15.19 -5.21
N GLN A 56 -24.43 -14.64 -4.64
CA GLN A 56 -25.63 -15.42 -4.31
C GLN A 56 -26.25 -16.13 -5.53
N LYS A 57 -26.19 -15.51 -6.71
CA LYS A 57 -26.70 -16.07 -7.97
C LYS A 57 -25.73 -17.04 -8.65
N GLY A 58 -24.51 -17.23 -8.12
CA GLY A 58 -23.48 -18.10 -8.72
C GLY A 58 -22.96 -17.61 -10.08
N THR A 59 -23.24 -16.35 -10.44
CA THR A 59 -22.70 -15.73 -11.66
C THR A 59 -21.27 -15.23 -11.47
N ALA A 60 -20.91 -14.90 -10.23
CA ALA A 60 -19.54 -14.60 -9.86
C ALA A 60 -18.81 -15.89 -9.49
N HIS A 61 -17.49 -15.89 -9.71
CA HIS A 61 -16.62 -16.92 -9.18
C HIS A 61 -16.50 -16.74 -7.65
N GLU A 62 -16.71 -17.82 -6.90
CA GLU A 62 -16.61 -17.80 -5.45
C GLU A 62 -15.16 -17.56 -5.04
N PHE A 63 -14.94 -16.58 -4.16
CA PHE A 63 -13.61 -16.26 -3.65
C PHE A 63 -13.25 -17.25 -2.53
N ASP A 64 -13.07 -18.52 -2.91
CA ASP A 64 -12.66 -19.56 -1.97
C ASP A 64 -11.22 -19.33 -1.51
N SER A 65 -10.95 -19.67 -0.25
CA SER A 65 -9.62 -19.48 0.35
C SER A 65 -8.55 -20.35 -0.32
N GLU A 66 -8.90 -21.54 -0.80
CA GLU A 66 -7.98 -22.41 -1.54
C GLU A 66 -7.67 -21.86 -2.93
N GLU A 67 -8.66 -21.28 -3.62
CA GLU A 67 -8.49 -20.62 -4.92
C GLU A 67 -7.55 -19.41 -4.79
N ALA A 68 -7.81 -18.55 -3.80
CA ALA A 68 -6.96 -17.40 -3.52
C ALA A 68 -5.51 -17.82 -3.22
N ARG A 69 -5.34 -18.92 -2.48
CA ARG A 69 -4.02 -19.49 -2.20
C ARG A 69 -3.34 -20.00 -3.47
N ARG A 70 -4.03 -20.76 -4.32
CA ARG A 70 -3.50 -21.24 -5.61
C ARG A 70 -3.11 -20.08 -6.53
N ALA A 71 -3.95 -19.06 -6.63
CA ALA A 71 -3.68 -17.88 -7.43
C ALA A 71 -2.44 -17.13 -6.90
N GLY A 72 -2.36 -16.95 -5.58
CA GLY A 72 -1.19 -16.37 -4.92
C GLY A 72 0.09 -17.19 -5.14
N GLN A 73 0.01 -18.51 -5.02
CA GLN A 73 1.12 -19.41 -5.29
C GLN A 73 1.58 -19.31 -6.74
N LYS A 74 0.67 -19.38 -7.71
CA LYS A 74 0.97 -19.26 -9.14
C LYS A 74 1.61 -17.91 -9.48
N GLY A 75 1.10 -16.83 -8.88
CA GLY A 75 1.70 -15.50 -8.99
C GLY A 75 3.12 -15.44 -8.42
N GLY A 76 3.31 -15.98 -7.21
CA GLY A 76 4.62 -16.07 -6.57
C GLY A 76 5.62 -16.93 -7.36
N GLU A 77 5.19 -18.06 -7.92
CA GLU A 77 5.99 -18.92 -8.79
C GLU A 77 6.39 -18.20 -10.08
N ALA A 78 5.48 -17.43 -10.69
CA ALA A 78 5.79 -16.66 -11.90
C ALA A 78 6.82 -15.57 -11.64
N VAL A 79 6.69 -14.85 -10.53
CA VAL A 79 7.59 -13.75 -10.15
C VAL A 79 8.95 -14.29 -9.68
N SER A 80 9.00 -15.42 -8.99
CA SER A 80 10.24 -15.98 -8.42
C SER A 80 11.17 -16.68 -9.41
N ARG A 81 10.79 -16.81 -10.69
CA ARG A 81 11.62 -17.46 -11.73
C ARG A 81 12.98 -16.80 -11.92
N ASN A 82 13.06 -15.48 -11.81
CA ASN A 82 14.32 -14.75 -11.88
C ASN A 82 14.82 -14.41 -10.48
N ARG A 83 15.51 -15.38 -9.87
CA ARG A 83 16.03 -15.26 -8.50
C ARG A 83 17.05 -14.13 -8.36
N GLU A 84 17.92 -13.92 -9.35
CA GLU A 84 18.95 -12.89 -9.32
C GLU A 84 18.33 -11.48 -9.30
N HIS A 85 17.38 -11.24 -10.20
CA HIS A 85 16.64 -9.98 -10.23
C HIS A 85 15.84 -9.73 -8.95
N MET A 86 15.19 -10.75 -8.39
CA MET A 86 14.46 -10.63 -7.13
C MET A 86 15.39 -10.35 -5.94
N ALA A 87 16.57 -10.96 -5.92
CA ALA A 87 17.59 -10.69 -4.91
C ALA A 87 18.11 -9.25 -5.01
N GLU A 88 18.28 -8.72 -6.22
CA GLU A 88 18.69 -7.33 -6.42
C GLU A 88 17.61 -6.32 -6.00
N ILE A 89 16.33 -6.56 -6.35
CA ILE A 89 15.21 -5.76 -5.85
C ILE A 89 15.17 -5.79 -4.31
N GLY A 90 15.31 -6.97 -3.71
CA GLY A 90 15.33 -7.14 -2.27
C GLY A 90 16.49 -6.40 -1.61
N ARG A 91 17.69 -6.46 -2.20
CA ARG A 91 18.88 -5.73 -1.73
C ARG A 91 18.66 -4.23 -1.77
N LYS A 92 18.23 -3.68 -2.92
CA LYS A 92 17.92 -2.25 -3.08
C LYS A 92 16.83 -1.78 -2.11
N GLY A 93 15.81 -2.60 -1.89
CA GLY A 93 14.78 -2.36 -0.89
C GLY A 93 15.34 -2.31 0.54
N GLY A 94 16.22 -3.23 0.91
CA GLY A 94 16.91 -3.24 2.20
C GLY A 94 17.82 -2.03 2.40
N GLU A 95 18.61 -1.68 1.39
CA GLU A 95 19.51 -0.51 1.39
C GLU A 95 18.74 0.80 1.57
N SER A 96 17.60 0.98 0.88
CA SER A 96 16.75 2.18 1.02
C SER A 96 16.16 2.33 2.42
N ARG A 97 15.84 1.22 3.09
CA ARG A 97 15.34 1.21 4.47
C ARG A 97 16.45 1.48 5.47
N GLN A 98 17.64 0.94 5.22
CA GLN A 98 18.81 1.20 6.06
C GLN A 98 19.29 2.65 5.93
N SER A 99 19.29 3.24 4.74
CA SER A 99 19.62 4.66 4.57
C SER A 99 18.59 5.53 5.28
N ALA A 100 17.29 5.26 5.12
CA ALA A 100 16.24 5.99 5.83
C ALA A 100 16.37 5.87 7.36
N ASN A 101 16.72 4.68 7.87
CA ASN A 101 16.95 4.48 9.30
C ASN A 101 18.22 5.18 9.80
N ARG A 102 19.32 5.15 9.05
CA ARG A 102 20.56 5.86 9.39
C ARG A 102 20.37 7.38 9.36
N ASP A 103 19.58 7.89 8.42
CA ASP A 103 19.22 9.31 8.36
C ASP A 103 18.36 9.72 9.56
N ASN A 104 17.47 8.82 10.02
CA ASN A 104 16.67 9.03 11.22
C ASN A 104 17.52 8.96 12.51
N GLU A 105 18.45 7.99 12.61
CA GLU A 105 19.41 7.88 13.71
C GLU A 105 20.37 9.07 13.76
N ASN A 106 20.79 9.62 12.62
CA ASN A 106 21.65 10.80 12.57
C ASN A 106 20.91 12.09 12.95
N ARG A 107 19.58 12.16 12.71
CA ARG A 107 18.72 13.27 13.17
C ARG A 107 18.29 13.14 14.64
N GLY A 108 18.18 11.92 15.17
CA GLY A 108 17.85 11.63 16.58
C GLY A 108 19.05 11.45 17.51
N GLY A 109 20.26 11.28 16.96
CA GLY A 109 21.49 10.91 17.68
C GLY A 109 22.29 12.07 18.28
N SER A 110 21.73 13.29 18.34
CA SER A 110 22.36 14.42 19.03
C SER A 110 22.24 14.34 20.57
N ALA A 111 21.63 13.29 21.13
CA ALA A 111 21.42 13.15 22.57
C ALA A 111 21.69 11.72 23.09
N SER A 112 22.79 11.08 22.68
CA SER A 112 23.42 9.97 23.44
C SER A 112 24.64 9.44 22.67
N ARG A 113 25.82 9.98 22.96
CA ARG A 113 27.10 9.34 22.64
C ARG A 113 28.00 9.37 23.87
N SER A 114 27.68 8.50 24.83
CA SER A 114 28.64 7.97 25.79
C SER A 114 28.28 6.50 26.05
N GLY A 115 28.95 5.58 25.38
CA GLY A 115 28.68 4.15 25.55
C GLY A 115 29.42 3.28 24.55
N SER A 116 30.64 2.92 24.93
CA SER A 116 31.53 1.84 24.47
C SER A 116 31.08 0.96 23.29
N SER A 117 31.95 0.91 22.29
CA SER A 117 32.00 -0.11 21.24
C SER A 117 32.38 -1.47 21.81
N GLU A 118 31.46 -2.45 21.79
CA GLU A 118 31.83 -3.87 21.91
C GLU A 118 31.08 -4.71 20.88
N GLN A 119 31.88 -5.18 19.94
CA GLN A 119 31.56 -5.99 18.78
C GLN A 119 31.15 -7.40 19.22
N SER A 120 29.90 -7.80 18.96
CA SER A 120 29.45 -9.19 19.16
C SER A 120 28.59 -9.69 17.99
N SER A 121 29.26 -10.06 16.89
CA SER A 121 28.67 -10.92 15.86
C SER A 121 28.86 -12.38 16.25
N LYS A 122 27.95 -12.93 17.07
CA LYS A 122 27.86 -14.39 17.28
C LYS A 122 26.43 -14.81 17.62
N THR A 123 25.57 -14.84 16.60
CA THR A 123 24.35 -15.66 16.65
C THR A 123 24.57 -16.89 15.79
N GLY A 124 25.04 -17.96 16.46
CA GLY A 124 25.09 -19.30 15.91
C GLY A 124 23.66 -19.78 15.61
N ARG A 125 23.41 -20.09 14.35
CA ARG A 125 22.20 -20.76 13.90
C ARG A 125 22.34 -22.24 14.28
N GLN A 126 21.88 -22.62 15.48
CA GLN A 126 21.79 -24.02 15.88
C GLN A 126 20.75 -24.71 15.01
N GLY A 127 21.22 -25.52 14.06
CA GLY A 127 20.42 -26.50 13.35
C GLY A 127 19.99 -27.60 14.32
N SER A 128 18.69 -27.74 14.50
CA SER A 128 18.06 -28.84 15.21
C SER A 128 18.20 -30.12 14.40
N SER A 129 19.19 -30.95 14.75
CA SER A 129 19.28 -32.35 14.30
C SER A 129 18.54 -33.23 15.30
N LYS A 130 17.26 -33.50 15.05
CA LYS A 130 16.57 -34.64 15.66
C LYS A 130 16.87 -35.85 14.77
N ASN A 131 17.77 -36.71 15.22
CA ASN A 131 17.84 -38.07 14.69
C ASN A 131 17.09 -38.96 15.67
N ASP A 132 15.95 -39.48 15.22
CA ASP A 132 15.29 -40.64 15.79
C ASP A 132 16.11 -41.88 15.45
N ASP A 133 16.73 -42.53 16.44
CA ASP A 133 17.32 -43.87 16.29
C ASP A 133 16.98 -44.74 17.51
N LYS A 134 15.81 -45.38 17.38
CA LYS A 134 15.51 -46.79 17.63
C LYS A 134 16.55 -47.63 18.40
N ALA A 135 16.17 -48.09 19.58
CA ALA A 135 16.52 -49.40 20.13
C ALA A 135 15.38 -49.89 21.04
#